data_AF-A0A8J4IU37-F1
#
_entry.id   AF-A0A8J4IU37-F1
#
_cell.length_a   1.000
_cell.length_b   1.000
_cell.length_c   1.000
_cell.angle_alpha   90.00
_cell.angle_beta   90.00
_cell.angle_gamma   90.00
#
_symmetry.space_group_name_H-M   'P 1'
#
loop_
_entity.id
_entity.type
_entity.pdbx_description
1 polymer ?
#
loop_
_entity_poly.entity_id
_entity_poly.type
_entity_poly.pdbx_seq_one_letter_code
_entity_poly.pdbx_strand_id
1 'polypeptide(L)'
;RSPRCRRLSPRSSHIRHAWDPTKSMAQNLAEMGLADDPNKAVPVPKKKLLGMEVESDGRKQGKKIVRKPYVVNEMEYEASLPEKKSNTLSRDLIDYVRYMIQNHGENYKASTGCPREMARDEKNYYQDTPKQIKRKINVYKNFYPEEYKDFIASLKQEKMDVQ
;
A
#
# COMPACT_ATOMS: atom_id res chain seq x y z
N ARG A 1 -44.18 19.68 -4.32
CA ARG A 1 -42.85 20.30 -4.07
C ARG A 1 -41.82 19.17 -4.01
N SER A 2 -41.02 18.98 -5.06
CA SER A 2 -40.00 17.91 -5.09
C SER A 2 -38.94 18.13 -4.01
N PRO A 3 -38.41 17.08 -3.37
CA PRO A 3 -37.39 17.23 -2.34
C PRO A 3 -36.13 17.80 -3.01
N ARG A 4 -35.62 18.93 -2.48
CA ARG A 4 -34.30 19.42 -2.85
C ARG A 4 -33.28 18.36 -2.41
N CYS A 5 -32.77 17.58 -3.36
CA CYS A 5 -31.61 16.73 -3.16
C CYS A 5 -30.53 17.57 -2.48
N ARG A 6 -30.02 17.10 -1.34
CA ARG A 6 -28.89 17.73 -0.64
C ARG A 6 -27.76 17.87 -1.67
N ARG A 7 -27.25 19.09 -1.85
CA ARG A 7 -26.16 19.36 -2.78
C ARG A 7 -24.93 18.58 -2.28
N LEU A 8 -24.61 17.48 -2.93
CA LEU A 8 -23.40 16.71 -2.65
C LEU A 8 -22.21 17.55 -3.12
N SER A 9 -21.30 17.86 -2.19
CA SER A 9 -20.01 18.49 -2.51
C SER A 9 -18.97 17.39 -2.67
N PRO A 10 -18.27 17.31 -3.82
CA PRO A 10 -17.13 16.42 -3.99
C PRO A 10 -16.03 16.71 -2.96
N ARG A 11 -15.33 15.66 -2.52
CA ARG A 11 -14.20 15.76 -1.58
C ARG A 11 -12.87 16.09 -2.27
N SER A 12 -12.66 15.64 -3.50
CA SER A 12 -11.44 15.93 -4.24
C SER A 12 -11.45 17.38 -4.76
N SER A 13 -10.29 18.03 -4.68
CA SER A 13 -10.06 19.39 -5.20
C SER A 13 -10.38 19.48 -6.69
N HIS A 14 -9.89 18.52 -7.48
CA HIS A 14 -10.04 18.47 -8.94
C HIS A 14 -11.50 18.45 -9.38
N ILE A 15 -12.30 17.56 -8.79
CA ILE A 15 -13.72 17.44 -9.12
C ILE A 15 -14.48 18.68 -8.62
N ARG A 16 -14.10 19.23 -7.46
CA ARG A 16 -14.73 20.41 -6.88
C ARG A 16 -14.53 21.66 -7.75
N HIS A 17 -13.35 21.88 -8.32
CA HIS A 17 -13.09 23.01 -9.22
C HIS A 17 -13.91 22.92 -10.52
N ALA A 18 -14.09 21.71 -11.03
CA ALA A 18 -14.86 21.48 -12.25
C ALA A 18 -16.38 21.35 -12.00
N TRP A 19 -16.85 21.36 -10.75
CA TRP A 19 -18.23 21.05 -10.38
C TRP A 19 -19.21 22.19 -10.70
N ASP A 20 -20.32 21.86 -11.36
CA ASP A 20 -21.41 22.80 -11.62
C ASP A 20 -22.63 22.49 -10.73
N PRO A 21 -23.01 23.36 -9.77
CA PRO A 21 -24.13 23.11 -8.87
C PRO A 21 -25.50 23.15 -9.57
N THR A 22 -25.57 23.60 -10.82
CA THR A 22 -26.82 23.66 -11.61
C THR A 22 -27.12 22.34 -12.32
N LYS A 23 -26.11 21.47 -12.50
CA LYS A 23 -26.21 20.18 -13.18
C LYS A 23 -26.43 19.03 -12.22
N SER A 24 -26.97 17.93 -12.74
CA SER A 24 -27.07 16.68 -11.97
C SER A 24 -25.69 16.08 -11.72
N MET A 25 -25.58 15.27 -10.66
CA MET A 25 -24.33 14.58 -10.30
C MET A 25 -23.81 13.71 -11.45
N ALA A 26 -24.69 12.89 -12.04
CA ALA A 26 -24.35 12.03 -13.18
C ALA A 26 -23.87 12.82 -14.40
N GLN A 27 -24.44 14.00 -14.67
CA GLN A 27 -24.02 14.87 -15.76
C GLN A 27 -22.65 15.51 -15.48
N ASN A 28 -22.42 16.00 -14.25
CA ASN A 28 -21.13 16.54 -13.86
C ASN A 28 -20.01 15.50 -14.01
N LEU A 29 -20.22 14.29 -13.50
CA LEU A 29 -19.25 13.20 -13.62
C LEU A 29 -19.01 12.82 -15.09
N ALA A 30 -20.07 12.66 -15.88
CA ALA A 30 -19.93 12.36 -17.31
C ALA A 30 -19.16 13.45 -18.09
N GLU A 31 -19.37 14.73 -17.76
CA GLU A 31 -18.64 15.84 -18.39
C GLU A 31 -17.15 15.81 -18.06
N MET A 32 -16.77 15.34 -16.87
CA MET A 32 -15.38 15.15 -16.44
C MET A 32 -14.78 13.81 -16.90
N GLY A 33 -15.55 12.93 -17.55
CA GLY A 33 -15.06 11.60 -17.94
C GLY A 33 -15.09 10.56 -16.81
N LEU A 34 -15.83 10.83 -15.73
CA LEU A 34 -15.99 9.95 -14.58
C LEU A 34 -17.28 9.12 -14.67
N ALA A 35 -17.23 7.93 -14.07
CA ALA A 35 -18.37 7.06 -13.93
C ALA A 35 -19.26 7.47 -12.75
N ASP A 36 -20.57 7.59 -13.00
CA ASP A 36 -21.59 7.76 -11.96
C ASP A 36 -21.81 6.47 -11.15
N ASP A 37 -21.80 5.33 -11.84
CA ASP A 37 -22.02 4.01 -11.25
C ASP A 37 -20.86 3.06 -11.62
N PRO A 38 -20.04 2.63 -10.65
CA PRO A 38 -18.90 1.77 -10.92
C PRO A 38 -19.30 0.40 -11.45
N ASN A 39 -20.45 -0.15 -11.01
CA ASN A 39 -20.90 -1.48 -11.46
C ASN A 39 -21.33 -1.46 -12.93
N LYS A 40 -21.79 -0.30 -13.43
CA LYS A 40 -22.10 -0.09 -14.84
C LYS A 40 -20.85 0.23 -15.67
N ALA A 41 -19.86 0.88 -15.09
CA ALA A 41 -18.64 1.25 -15.78
C ALA A 41 -17.68 0.07 -15.94
N VAL A 42 -17.58 -0.78 -14.91
CA VAL A 42 -16.72 -1.96 -14.89
C VAL A 42 -17.60 -3.19 -14.56
N PRO A 43 -18.30 -3.76 -15.56
CA PRO A 43 -19.17 -4.89 -15.32
C PRO A 43 -18.35 -6.10 -14.87
N VAL A 44 -18.66 -6.63 -13.67
CA VAL A 44 -18.04 -7.86 -13.18
C VAL A 44 -18.58 -9.04 -13.99
N PRO A 45 -17.72 -9.84 -14.65
CA PRO A 45 -18.16 -11.02 -15.37
C PRO A 45 -18.74 -12.04 -14.38
N LYS A 46 -20.06 -12.26 -14.43
CA LYS A 46 -20.71 -13.30 -13.64
C LYS A 46 -20.35 -14.65 -14.26
N LYS A 47 -19.60 -15.49 -13.54
CA LYS A 47 -19.40 -16.89 -13.94
C LYS A 47 -20.77 -17.56 -14.02
N LYS A 48 -21.11 -18.17 -15.16
CA LYS A 48 -22.36 -18.91 -15.39
C LYS A 48 -22.43 -20.08 -14.39
N LEU A 49 -23.03 -19.88 -13.22
CA LEU A 49 -23.56 -20.97 -12.41
C LEU A 49 -24.87 -21.40 -13.07
N LEU A 50 -24.85 -22.60 -13.65
CA LEU A 50 -25.97 -23.37 -14.21
C LEU A 50 -27.25 -22.59 -14.57
N GLY A 51 -27.39 -22.28 -15.87
CA GLY A 51 -28.70 -22.26 -16.52
C GLY A 51 -29.51 -20.97 -16.54
N MET A 52 -28.98 -19.84 -16.05
CA MET A 52 -29.68 -18.55 -16.15
C MET A 52 -28.85 -17.55 -16.95
N GLU A 53 -29.12 -17.46 -18.25
CA GLU A 53 -28.65 -16.35 -19.08
C GLU A 53 -29.43 -15.09 -18.69
N VAL A 54 -28.88 -14.33 -17.75
CA VAL A 54 -29.29 -12.94 -17.58
C VAL A 54 -28.52 -12.15 -18.63
N GLU A 55 -29.22 -11.77 -19.69
CA GLU A 55 -28.79 -10.79 -20.69
C GLU A 55 -28.03 -9.67 -19.97
N SER A 56 -26.75 -9.56 -20.30
CA SER A 56 -25.99 -8.39 -19.87
C SER A 56 -26.57 -7.26 -20.70
N ASP A 57 -27.30 -6.33 -20.08
CA ASP A 57 -27.74 -5.09 -20.72
C ASP A 57 -26.51 -4.26 -21.10
N GLY A 58 -25.84 -4.71 -22.16
CA GLY A 58 -24.77 -4.03 -22.86
C GLY A 58 -25.37 -2.88 -23.63
N ARG A 59 -25.93 -1.91 -22.90
CA ARG A 59 -26.20 -0.59 -23.45
C ARG A 59 -24.85 -0.09 -23.93
N LYS A 60 -24.64 -0.16 -25.25
CA LYS A 60 -23.61 0.55 -25.98
C LYS A 60 -23.74 2.01 -25.56
N GLN A 61 -23.01 2.41 -24.51
CA GLN A 61 -22.93 3.81 -24.13
C GLN A 61 -22.22 4.46 -25.32
N GLY A 62 -22.99 5.14 -26.18
CA GLY A 62 -22.42 5.94 -27.25
C GLY A 62 -21.29 6.79 -26.66
N LYS A 63 -20.19 6.94 -27.40
CA LYS A 63 -18.98 7.65 -26.95
C LYS A 63 -19.38 8.94 -26.25
N LYS A 64 -19.37 8.96 -24.91
CA LYS A 64 -19.73 10.14 -24.12
C LYS A 64 -18.65 11.17 -24.41
N ILE A 65 -19.02 12.25 -25.09
CA ILE A 65 -18.10 13.34 -25.39
C ILE A 65 -17.74 13.99 -24.04
N VAL A 66 -16.49 13.78 -23.60
CA VAL A 66 -15.95 14.39 -22.39
C VAL A 66 -15.73 15.87 -22.66
N ARG A 67 -16.34 16.75 -21.86
CA ARG A 67 -16.24 18.21 -22.02
C ARG A 67 -15.09 18.82 -21.23
N LYS A 68 -14.71 18.19 -20.11
CA LYS A 68 -13.71 18.66 -19.16
C LYS A 68 -12.63 17.59 -18.97
N PRO A 69 -11.84 17.26 -20.01
CA PRO A 69 -10.83 16.20 -19.93
C PRO A 69 -9.67 16.54 -19.00
N TYR A 70 -9.42 17.83 -18.73
CA TYR A 70 -8.34 18.28 -17.86
C TYR A 70 -8.40 17.66 -16.45
N VAL A 71 -9.60 17.42 -15.91
CA VAL A 71 -9.80 16.84 -14.58
C VAL A 71 -9.17 15.45 -14.48
N VAL A 72 -9.41 14.60 -15.48
CA VAL A 72 -8.86 13.24 -15.52
C VAL A 72 -7.36 13.28 -15.75
N ASN A 73 -6.88 14.12 -16.68
CA ASN A 73 -5.45 14.25 -16.95
C ASN A 73 -4.66 14.72 -15.72
N GLU A 74 -5.19 15.68 -14.95
CA GLU A 74 -4.57 16.17 -13.71
C GLU A 74 -4.53 15.07 -12.64
N MET A 75 -5.64 14.32 -12.47
CA MET A 75 -5.69 13.20 -11.54
C MET A 75 -4.72 12.07 -11.93
N GLU A 76 -4.64 11.74 -13.21
CA GLU A 76 -3.69 10.74 -13.73
C GLU A 76 -2.24 11.20 -13.54
N TYR A 77 -1.96 12.48 -13.77
CA TYR A 77 -0.64 13.05 -13.54
C TYR A 77 -0.25 12.97 -12.06
N GLU A 78 -1.12 13.41 -11.15
CA GLU A 78 -0.86 13.30 -9.71
C GLU A 78 -0.69 11.85 -9.25
N ALA A 79 -1.50 10.92 -9.77
CA ALA A 79 -1.39 9.50 -9.46
C ALA A 79 -0.11 8.86 -10.04
N SER A 80 0.47 9.44 -11.09
CA SER A 80 1.73 8.97 -11.67
C SER A 80 2.95 9.34 -10.82
N LEU A 81 2.81 10.31 -9.92
CA LEU A 81 3.89 10.74 -9.04
C LEU A 81 4.17 9.65 -7.99
N PRO A 82 5.46 9.35 -7.70
CA PRO A 82 5.80 8.36 -6.69
C PRO A 82 5.38 8.86 -5.29
N GLU A 83 4.51 8.12 -4.62
CA GLU A 83 4.14 8.41 -3.23
C GLU A 83 5.27 8.05 -2.26
N LYS A 84 5.56 8.96 -1.32
CA LYS A 84 6.46 8.69 -0.20
C LYS A 84 5.75 7.75 0.79
N LYS A 85 6.19 6.49 0.87
CA LYS A 85 5.73 5.57 1.90
C LYS A 85 6.27 6.02 3.25
N SER A 86 5.41 6.50 4.14
CA SER A 86 5.76 6.89 5.52
C SER A 86 5.84 5.69 6.48
N ASN A 87 6.23 4.52 5.97
CA ASN A 87 6.26 3.32 6.79
C ASN A 87 7.45 3.41 7.74
N THR A 88 7.20 3.22 9.02
CA THR A 88 8.21 3.14 10.08
C THR A 88 8.08 1.81 10.79
N LEU A 89 9.18 1.30 11.33
CA LEU A 89 9.15 0.11 12.19
C LEU A 89 8.82 0.49 13.63
N SER A 90 8.14 -0.41 14.34
CA SER A 90 7.90 -0.26 15.76
C SER A 90 9.24 -0.31 16.53
N ARG A 91 9.32 0.47 17.61
CA ARG A 91 10.50 0.53 18.47
C ARG A 91 10.87 -0.86 19.01
N ASP A 92 9.88 -1.61 19.47
CA ASP A 92 10.07 -2.97 19.99
C ASP A 92 10.71 -3.91 18.95
N LEU A 93 10.35 -3.78 17.66
CA LEU A 93 10.94 -4.59 16.60
C LEU A 93 12.40 -4.21 16.38
N ILE A 94 12.73 -2.92 16.44
CA ILE A 94 14.10 -2.41 16.31
C ILE A 94 14.96 -2.93 17.47
N ASP A 95 14.47 -2.79 18.70
CA ASP A 95 15.19 -3.23 19.91
C ASP A 95 15.39 -4.74 19.92
N TYR A 96 14.37 -5.51 19.54
CA TYR A 96 14.47 -6.97 19.37
C TYR A 96 15.53 -7.35 18.33
N VAL A 97 15.52 -6.71 17.16
CA VAL A 97 16.48 -7.01 16.08
C VAL A 97 17.90 -6.63 16.49
N ARG A 98 18.11 -5.46 17.12
CA ARG A 98 19.43 -5.02 17.61
C ARG A 98 19.99 -6.01 18.63
N TYR A 99 19.17 -6.43 19.59
CA TYR A 99 19.54 -7.44 20.58
C TYR A 99 19.95 -8.78 19.91
N MET A 100 19.15 -9.26 18.95
CA MET A 100 19.45 -10.51 18.24
C MET A 100 20.77 -10.44 17.48
N ILE A 101 21.07 -9.32 16.83
CA ILE A 101 22.32 -9.11 16.10
C ILE A 101 23.52 -8.96 17.06
N GLN A 102 23.36 -8.25 18.18
CA GLN A 102 24.43 -8.03 19.15
C GLN A 102 24.90 -9.35 19.77
N ASN A 103 23.97 -10.20 20.21
CA ASN A 103 24.30 -11.42 20.94
C ASN A 103 24.69 -12.58 20.03
N HIS A 104 23.98 -12.77 18.92
CA HIS A 104 24.19 -13.93 18.03
C HIS A 104 25.02 -13.59 16.79
N GLY A 105 25.25 -12.31 16.50
CA GLY A 105 25.95 -11.83 15.31
C GLY A 105 25.23 -12.16 14.00
N GLU A 106 25.97 -12.03 12.89
CA GLU A 106 25.55 -12.52 11.57
C GLU A 106 25.95 -14.00 11.35
N ASN A 107 25.98 -14.83 12.41
CA ASN A 107 26.32 -16.25 12.32
C ASN A 107 25.14 -17.05 11.71
N TYR A 108 24.85 -16.77 10.44
CA TYR A 108 23.97 -17.59 9.64
C TYR A 108 24.71 -18.90 9.33
N LYS A 109 24.21 -20.05 9.80
CA LYS A 109 24.72 -21.34 9.30
C LYS A 109 24.72 -21.29 7.77
N ALA A 110 25.91 -21.29 7.16
CA ALA A 110 26.12 -21.01 5.74
C ALA A 110 25.27 -21.91 4.81
N SER A 111 24.92 -23.12 5.24
CA SER A 111 24.14 -24.08 4.47
C SER A 111 22.61 -23.93 4.55
N THR A 112 22.06 -23.18 5.52
CA THR A 112 20.60 -23.03 5.71
C THR A 112 20.13 -21.57 5.76
N GLY A 113 21.06 -20.60 5.78
CA GLY A 113 20.75 -19.18 5.74
C GLY A 113 19.83 -18.71 6.87
N CYS A 114 19.79 -19.43 7.99
CA CYS A 114 18.87 -19.23 9.10
C CYS A 114 19.63 -19.21 10.44
N PRO A 115 19.45 -18.18 11.28
CA PRO A 115 20.06 -18.12 12.61
C PRO A 115 19.30 -19.05 13.55
N ARG A 116 19.82 -20.28 13.74
CA ARG A 116 19.19 -21.27 14.64
C ARG A 116 19.33 -20.89 16.11
N GLU A 117 20.36 -20.13 16.44
CA GLU A 117 20.66 -19.70 17.81
C GLU A 117 19.69 -18.61 18.26
N MET A 118 19.38 -17.64 17.38
CA MET A 118 18.36 -16.61 17.64
C MET A 118 16.96 -17.18 17.94
N ALA A 119 16.61 -18.32 17.36
CA ALA A 119 15.31 -18.95 17.63
C ALA A 119 15.22 -19.63 19.00
N ARG A 120 16.37 -19.98 19.59
CA ARG A 120 16.47 -20.58 20.93
C ARG A 120 16.72 -19.55 22.03
N ASP A 121 16.88 -18.29 21.66
CA ASP A 121 17.16 -17.21 22.58
C ASP A 121 15.95 -16.91 23.48
N GLU A 122 16.22 -16.53 24.74
CA GLU A 122 15.21 -16.20 25.73
C GLU A 122 14.29 -15.04 25.32
N LYS A 123 14.85 -14.05 24.59
CA LYS A 123 14.11 -12.90 24.08
C LYS A 123 13.13 -13.26 22.96
N ASN A 124 13.25 -14.47 22.39
CA ASN A 124 12.30 -15.01 21.42
C ASN A 124 11.02 -15.56 22.11
N TYR A 125 10.30 -14.69 22.83
CA TYR A 125 9.13 -15.07 23.63
C TYR A 125 8.03 -15.77 22.81
N TYR A 126 7.76 -15.29 21.60
CA TYR A 126 6.74 -15.84 20.70
C TYR A 126 7.23 -17.01 19.84
N GLN A 127 8.43 -17.52 20.12
CA GLN A 127 8.99 -18.69 19.45
C GLN A 127 9.04 -18.53 17.92
N ASP A 128 9.47 -17.35 17.44
CA ASP A 128 9.65 -17.12 16.01
C ASP A 128 10.61 -18.14 15.42
N THR A 129 10.25 -18.66 14.25
CA THR A 129 11.14 -19.52 13.48
C THR A 129 12.34 -18.71 12.99
N PRO A 130 13.51 -19.35 12.80
CA PRO A 130 14.69 -18.68 12.25
C PRO A 130 14.43 -17.87 10.97
N LYS A 131 13.50 -18.34 10.13
CA LYS A 131 13.10 -17.67 8.89
C LYS A 131 12.28 -16.40 9.15
N GLN A 132 11.43 -16.38 10.17
CA GLN A 132 10.70 -15.18 10.60
C GLN A 132 11.66 -14.15 11.18
N ILE A 133 12.60 -14.57 12.05
CA ILE A 133 13.63 -13.69 12.61
C ILE A 133 14.47 -13.06 11.50
N LYS A 134 14.90 -13.86 10.52
CA LYS A 134 15.61 -13.34 9.34
C LYS A 134 14.80 -12.31 8.58
N ARG A 135 13.49 -12.55 8.38
CA ARG A 135 12.61 -11.57 7.72
C ARG A 135 12.53 -10.27 8.52
N LYS A 136 12.42 -10.34 9.85
CA LYS A 136 12.42 -9.16 10.74
C LYS A 136 13.72 -8.36 10.62
N ILE A 137 14.87 -9.03 10.60
CA ILE A 137 16.17 -8.41 10.38
C ILE A 137 16.23 -7.75 8.99
N ASN A 138 15.80 -8.44 7.94
CA ASN A 138 15.82 -7.89 6.57
C ASN A 138 14.90 -6.68 6.43
N VAL A 139 13.75 -6.71 7.10
CA VAL A 139 12.85 -5.56 7.18
C VAL A 139 13.59 -4.38 7.81
N TYR A 140 14.26 -4.57 8.96
CA TYR A 140 15.09 -3.52 9.57
C TYR A 140 16.19 -2.98 8.62
N LYS A 141 16.95 -3.87 7.95
CA LYS A 141 17.99 -3.49 6.98
C LYS A 141 17.44 -2.64 5.82
N ASN A 142 16.25 -2.97 5.34
CA ASN A 142 15.63 -2.25 4.22
C ASN A 142 15.08 -0.88 4.63
N PHE A 143 14.58 -0.74 5.86
CA PHE A 143 14.04 0.52 6.37
C PHE A 143 15.13 1.50 6.78
N TYR A 144 16.18 1.01 7.43
CA TYR A 144 17.25 1.84 7.99
C TYR A 144 18.64 1.33 7.59
N PRO A 145 19.02 1.44 6.30
CA PRO A 145 20.30 0.92 5.82
C PRO A 145 21.51 1.64 6.41
N GLU A 146 21.43 2.95 6.64
CA GLU A 146 22.53 3.72 7.23
C GLU A 146 22.69 3.42 8.73
N GLU A 147 21.61 3.46 9.52
CA GLU A 147 21.67 3.06 10.94
C GLU A 147 22.17 1.62 11.13
N TYR A 148 21.81 0.73 10.20
CA TYR A 148 22.31 -0.64 10.22
C TYR A 148 23.83 -0.70 10.02
N LYS A 149 24.37 0.04 9.05
CA LYS A 149 25.82 0.08 8.79
C LYS A 149 26.58 0.62 10.00
N ASP A 150 26.09 1.72 10.58
CA ASP A 150 26.70 2.35 11.76
C ASP A 150 26.70 1.39 12.96
N PHE A 151 25.57 0.70 13.19
CA PHE A 151 25.44 -0.29 14.24
C PHE A 151 26.37 -1.49 14.05
N ILE A 152 26.52 -2.01 12.83
CA ILE A 152 27.47 -3.10 12.56
C ILE A 152 28.92 -2.63 12.71
N ALA A 153 29.21 -1.37 12.36
CA ALA A 153 30.54 -0.79 12.56
C ALA A 153 30.87 -0.67 14.06
N SER A 154 29.94 -0.20 14.90
CA SER A 154 30.14 -0.12 16.35
C SER A 154 30.35 -1.50 16.98
N LEU A 155 29.58 -2.51 16.56
CA LEU A 155 29.74 -3.89 17.04
C LEU A 155 31.09 -4.51 16.67
N LYS A 156 31.67 -4.15 15.52
CA LYS A 156 33.02 -4.60 15.14
C LYS A 156 34.08 -3.97 16.02
N GLN A 157 33.93 -2.68 16.35
CA GLN A 157 34.86 -1.96 17.22
C GLN A 157 34.87 -2.56 18.64
N GLU A 158 33.69 -2.79 19.24
CA GLU A 158 33.58 -3.39 20.58
C GLU A 158 34.26 -4.76 20.69
N LYS A 159 34.21 -5.57 19.63
CA LYS A 159 34.86 -6.89 19.63
C LYS A 159 36.38 -6.82 19.55
N MET A 160 36.95 -5.76 18.98
CA MET A 160 38.39 -5.55 18.88
C MET A 160 38.98 -5.02 20.19
N ASP A 161 38.23 -4.21 20.95
CA ASP A 161 38.69 -3.61 22.21
C ASP A 161 38.65 -4.58 23.40
N VAL A 162 37.94 -5.70 23.29
CA VAL A 162 37.79 -6.72 24.35
C VAL A 162 38.83 -7.85 24.24
N GLN A 163 39.69 -7.82 23.22
CA GLN A 163 40.65 -8.88 22.89
C GLN A 163 42.09 -8.45 23.19
#